data_AF-A0A945I8W3-F1
#
_entry.id   AF-A0A945I8W3-F1
#
_cell.length_a   1.000
_cell.length_b   1.000
_cell.length_c   1.000
_cell.angle_alpha   90.00
_cell.angle_beta   90.00
_cell.angle_gamma   90.00
#
_symmetry.space_group_name_H-M   'P 1'
#
loop_
_entity.id
_entity.type
_entity.pdbx_description
1 polymer ?
#
loop_
_entity_poly.entity_id
_entity_poly.type
_entity_poly.pdbx_seq_one_letter_code
_entity_poly.pdbx_strand_id
1 'polypeptide(L)' 'MDDQTRIELEAAAFRGLVEHLQRRKDAQNIDIMNLAGFCR' A
#
# COMPACT_ATOMS: atom_id res chain seq x y z
N MET A 1 2.42 19.50 -12.03
CA MET A 1 1.34 19.03 -11.15
C MET A 1 1.18 20.04 -10.05
N ASP A 2 -0.04 20.49 -9.80
CA ASP A 2 -0.37 21.22 -8.60
C ASP A 2 -0.39 20.27 -7.38
N ASP A 3 -0.29 20.83 -6.18
CA ASP A 3 -0.21 20.06 -4.94
C ASP A 3 -1.50 19.26 -4.67
N GLN A 4 -2.66 19.77 -5.08
CA GLN A 4 -3.94 19.09 -4.89
C GLN A 4 -4.00 17.82 -5.76
N THR A 5 -3.62 17.91 -7.03
CA THR A 5 -3.52 16.76 -7.94
C THR A 5 -2.51 15.72 -7.42
N ARG A 6 -1.39 16.15 -6.83
CA ARG A 6 -0.43 15.22 -6.20
C ARG A 6 -1.07 14.44 -5.06
N ILE A 7 -1.74 15.14 -4.14
CA ILE A 7 -2.39 14.52 -2.97
C ILE A 7 -3.46 13.51 -3.41
N GLU A 8 -4.25 13.84 -4.42
CA GLU A 8 -5.30 12.95 -4.93
C GLU A 8 -4.73 11.65 -5.53
N LEU A 9 -3.63 11.77 -6.29
CA LEU A 9 -2.94 10.63 -6.87
C LEU A 9 -2.28 9.74 -5.82
N GLU A 10 -1.58 10.34 -4.84
CA GLU A 10 -0.97 9.61 -3.74
C GLU A 10 -2.02 8.87 -2.90
N ALA A 11 -3.14 9.53 -2.61
CA ALA A 11 -4.24 8.91 -1.89
C ALA A 11 -4.89 7.77 -2.69
N ALA A 12 -5.03 7.92 -4.01
CA ALA A 12 -5.52 6.86 -4.88
C ALA A 12 -4.57 5.66 -4.91
N ALA A 13 -3.26 5.89 -5.02
CA ALA A 13 -2.25 4.84 -4.97
C ALA A 13 -2.26 4.10 -3.62
N PHE A 14 -2.34 4.83 -2.51
CA PHE A 14 -2.41 4.24 -1.17
C PHE A 14 -3.67 3.39 -0.97
N ARG A 15 -4.84 3.87 -1.40
CA ARG A 15 -6.09 3.09 -1.38
C ARG A 15 -5.96 1.80 -2.20
N GLY A 16 -5.33 1.87 -3.37
CA GLY A 16 -5.06 0.69 -4.20
C GLY A 16 -4.12 -0.32 -3.52
N LEU A 17 -3.08 0.16 -2.84
CA LEU A 17 -2.18 -0.71 -2.07
C LEU A 17 -2.92 -1.41 -0.91
N VAL A 18 -3.73 -0.67 -0.15
CA VAL A 18 -4.51 -1.22 0.96
C VAL A 18 -5.45 -2.31 0.45
N GLU A 19 -6.18 -2.05 -0.63
CA GLU A 19 -7.08 -3.03 -1.24
C GLU A 19 -6.32 -4.28 -1.72
N HIS A 20 -5.18 -4.10 -2.38
CA HIS A 20 -4.34 -5.22 -2.82
C HIS A 20 -3.92 -6.10 -1.63
N LEU A 21 -3.42 -5.48 -0.56
CA LEU A 21 -2.96 -6.18 0.63
C LEU A 21 -4.11 -6.83 1.42
N GLN A 22 -5.32 -6.27 1.36
CA GLN A 22 -6.52 -6.87 1.95
C GLN A 22 -6.96 -8.12 1.20
N ARG A 23 -6.87 -8.13 -0.15
CA ARG A 23 -7.21 -9.29 -0.99
C ARG A 23 -6.17 -10.41 -0.87
N ARG A 24 -4.89 -10.07 -0.75
CA ARG A 24 -3.79 -11.03 -0.57
C ARG A 24 -3.70 -11.53 0.88
N LYS A 25 -4.65 -12.36 1.29
CA LYS A 25 -4.66 -13.00 2.63
C LYS A 25 -3.53 -14.02 2.84
N ASP A 26 -2.94 -14.47 1.75
CA ASP A 26 -1.85 -15.45 1.68
C ASP A 26 -0.49 -14.86 2.08
N ALA A 27 -0.24 -13.56 1.84
CA ALA A 27 1.01 -12.93 2.24
C ALA A 27 1.02 -12.68 3.75
N GLN A 28 1.88 -13.33 4.53
CA GLN A 28 1.88 -13.09 5.97
C GLN A 28 2.61 -11.78 6.30
N ASN A 29 2.20 -11.09 7.38
CA ASN A 29 2.87 -9.87 7.81
C ASN A 29 4.36 -10.09 8.11
N ILE A 30 4.72 -11.28 8.62
CA ILE A 30 6.12 -11.63 8.90
C ILE A 30 6.96 -11.74 7.62
N ASP A 31 6.39 -12.27 6.54
CA ASP A 31 7.09 -12.39 5.26
C ASP A 31 7.34 -11.01 4.64
N ILE A 32 6.33 -10.13 4.69
CA ILE A 32 6.46 -8.74 4.21
C ILE A 32 7.48 -7.98 5.05
N MET A 33 7.47 -8.15 6.38
CA MET A 33 8.41 -7.50 7.28
C MET A 33 9.85 -7.94 7.03
N ASN A 34 10.08 -9.24 6.88
CA ASN A 34 11.41 -9.80 6.63
C ASN A 34 11.97 -9.39 5.27
N LEU A 35 11.11 -9.25 4.25
CA LEU A 35 11.55 -8.91 2.89
C LEU A 35 11.69 -7.40 2.66
N ALA A 36 10.71 -6.61 3.09
CA ALA A 36 10.56 -5.21 2.70
C ALA A 36 10.70 -4.22 3.87
N GLY A 37 10.81 -4.70 5.12
CA GLY A 37 10.98 -3.82 6.28
C GLY A 37 9.70 -3.12 6.76
N PHE A 38 8.53 -3.52 6.27
CA PHE A 38 7.22 -3.02 6.72
C PHE A 38 6.16 -4.13 6.68
N CYS A 39 4.96 -3.87 7.18
CA CYS A 39 3.81 -4.76 7.03
C CYS A 39 2.51 -3.96 6.88
N ARG A 40 1.37 -4.65 6.74
CA ARG A 40 0.03 -4.04 6.65
C ARG A 40 -0.33 -3.32 7.94
#